data_AF-A0A8J2YRX3-F1
#
_entry.id   AF-A0A8J2YRX3-F1
#
_cell.length_a   1.000
_cell.length_b   1.000
_cell.length_c   1.000
_cell.angle_alpha   90.00
_cell.angle_beta   90.00
_cell.angle_gamma   90.00
#
_symmetry.space_group_name_H-M   'P 1'
#
loop_
_entity.id
_entity.type
_entity.pdbx_description
1 polymer ?
#
loop_
_entity_poly.entity_id
_entity_poly.type
_entity_poly.pdbx_seq_one_letter_code
_entity_poly.pdbx_strand_id
1 'polypeptide(L)'
;MVDQTAALPHAVPDAPAALRWTGRVMSGLVVLFMAFDSTIKLIKIAPVTESFAALGYPDTLARGIGALEAVVTLLYLIPRTSVLGAILLTGIMGGAIASHLRLDDPLFSHTLFGVYLGALAWGGLWLRTPALRALMPLRRFL
;
A
#
# COMPACT_ATOMS: atom_id res chain seq x y z
N MET A 1 39.64 -11.66 -36.39
CA MET A 1 38.44 -12.42 -36.02
C MET A 1 38.26 -12.34 -34.51
N VAL A 2 37.74 -11.21 -34.03
CA VAL A 2 37.44 -10.96 -32.62
C VAL A 2 35.94 -10.77 -32.54
N ASP A 3 35.22 -11.85 -32.28
CA ASP A 3 33.80 -11.80 -31.98
C ASP A 3 33.66 -11.60 -30.46
N GLN A 4 33.89 -10.36 -30.01
CA GLN A 4 33.47 -9.92 -28.67
C GLN A 4 32.00 -9.50 -28.76
N THR A 5 31.10 -10.49 -28.79
CA THR A 5 29.73 -10.28 -28.34
C THR A 5 29.80 -10.02 -26.84
N ALA A 6 29.87 -8.73 -26.49
CA ALA A 6 29.74 -8.26 -25.13
C ALA A 6 28.50 -8.91 -24.50
N ALA A 7 28.72 -9.89 -23.62
CA ALA A 7 27.67 -10.47 -22.80
C ALA A 7 27.02 -9.32 -22.03
N LEU A 8 25.75 -9.03 -22.34
CA LEU A 8 25.04 -7.92 -21.72
C LEU A 8 25.04 -8.12 -20.19
N PRO A 9 25.50 -7.13 -19.40
CA PRO A 9 25.63 -7.30 -17.96
C PRO A 9 24.28 -7.62 -17.32
N HIS A 10 24.23 -8.84 -16.78
CA HIS A 10 23.33 -9.37 -15.75
C HIS A 10 21.86 -8.93 -15.82
N ALA A 11 21.07 -9.63 -16.64
CA ALA A 11 19.64 -9.73 -16.36
C ALA A 11 19.47 -10.27 -14.92
N VAL A 12 18.96 -9.43 -14.02
CA VAL A 12 18.65 -9.84 -12.65
C VAL A 12 17.71 -11.05 -12.76
N PRO A 13 18.05 -12.20 -12.17
CA PRO A 13 17.20 -13.38 -12.27
C PRO A 13 15.78 -13.06 -11.83
N ASP A 14 14.81 -13.49 -12.64
CA ASP A 14 13.40 -13.34 -12.28
C ASP A 14 13.14 -13.98 -10.92
N ALA A 15 12.34 -13.30 -10.09
CA ALA A 15 11.90 -13.85 -8.82
C ALA A 15 11.25 -15.23 -9.03
N PRO A 16 11.44 -16.21 -8.12
CA PRO A 16 10.71 -17.47 -8.16
C PRO A 16 9.20 -17.24 -8.31
N ALA A 17 8.51 -18.13 -9.04
CA ALA A 17 7.09 -17.98 -9.32
C ALA A 17 6.24 -17.83 -8.03
N ALA A 18 6.60 -18.57 -6.98
CA ALA A 18 5.97 -18.46 -5.66
C ALA A 18 6.06 -17.04 -5.09
N LEU A 19 7.24 -16.41 -5.14
CA LEU A 19 7.47 -15.05 -4.63
C LEU A 19 6.58 -14.03 -5.35
N ARG A 20 6.48 -14.14 -6.68
CA ARG A 20 5.64 -13.26 -7.49
C ARG A 20 4.15 -13.43 -7.17
N TRP A 21 3.70 -14.67 -6.96
CA TRP A 21 2.31 -14.96 -6.58
C TRP A 21 1.98 -14.44 -5.18
N THR A 22 2.85 -14.66 -4.20
CA THR A 22 2.70 -14.08 -2.85
C THR A 22 2.59 -12.56 -2.94
N GLY A 23 3.46 -11.92 -3.72
CA GLY A 23 3.42 -10.47 -3.93
C GLY A 23 2.10 -9.98 -4.55
N ARG A 24 1.56 -10.72 -5.54
CA ARG A 24 0.26 -10.42 -6.15
C ARG A 24 -0.90 -10.58 -5.18
N VAL A 25 -0.90 -11.63 -4.37
CA VAL A 25 -1.94 -11.86 -3.36
C VAL A 25 -1.93 -10.72 -2.33
N MET A 26 -0.76 -10.38 -1.80
CA MET A 26 -0.61 -9.26 -0.85
C MET A 26 -1.10 -7.94 -1.45
N SER A 27 -0.65 -7.60 -2.66
CA SER A 27 -1.14 -6.39 -3.34
C SER A 27 -2.63 -6.44 -3.64
N GLY A 28 -3.18 -7.61 -3.99
CA GLY A 28 -4.61 -7.80 -4.21
C GLY A 28 -5.43 -7.55 -2.95
N LEU A 29 -4.97 -8.02 -1.79
CA LEU A 29 -5.61 -7.75 -0.50
C LEU A 29 -5.63 -6.26 -0.17
N VAL A 30 -4.52 -5.55 -0.41
CA VAL A 30 -4.45 -4.10 -0.21
C VAL A 30 -5.42 -3.37 -1.14
N VAL A 31 -5.45 -3.73 -2.42
CA VAL A 31 -6.37 -3.11 -3.39
C VAL A 31 -7.83 -3.38 -3.00
N LEU A 32 -8.17 -4.61 -2.62
CA LEU A 32 -9.52 -4.99 -2.23
C LEU A 32 -9.98 -4.19 -1.00
N PHE A 33 -9.13 -4.13 0.03
CA PHE A 33 -9.42 -3.37 1.23
C PHE A 33 -9.60 -1.88 0.92
N MET A 34 -8.65 -1.26 0.20
CA MET A 34 -8.71 0.16 -0.11
C MET A 34 -9.90 0.52 -1.02
N ALA A 35 -10.24 -0.36 -1.97
CA ALA A 35 -11.42 -0.17 -2.82
C ALA A 35 -12.71 -0.24 -2.01
N PHE A 36 -12.82 -1.19 -1.08
CA PHE A 36 -13.94 -1.29 -0.16
C PHE A 36 -14.05 -0.02 0.71
N ASP A 37 -12.97 0.35 1.39
CA ASP A 37 -12.90 1.49 2.31
C ASP A 37 -13.22 2.82 1.61
N SER A 38 -12.64 3.06 0.44
CA SER A 38 -12.94 4.21 -0.39
C SER A 38 -14.42 4.22 -0.83
N THR A 39 -14.96 3.08 -1.24
CA THR A 39 -16.35 2.99 -1.72
C THR A 39 -17.33 3.36 -0.62
N ILE A 40 -17.18 2.79 0.58
CA ILE A 40 -18.09 3.08 1.71
C ILE A 40 -18.05 4.56 2.11
N LYS A 41 -16.89 5.22 1.99
CA LYS A 41 -16.73 6.66 2.23
C LYS A 41 -17.40 7.52 1.15
N LEU A 42 -17.38 7.08 -0.11
CA LEU A 42 -18.02 7.79 -1.23
C LEU A 42 -19.55 7.74 -1.16
N ILE A 43 -20.12 6.58 -0.81
CA ILE A 43 -21.57 6.38 -0.70
C ILE A 43 -22.13 6.82 0.67
N LYS A 44 -21.26 7.09 1.66
CA LYS A 44 -21.59 7.60 3.00
C LYS A 44 -22.62 6.74 3.75
N ILE A 45 -22.24 5.50 4.08
CA ILE A 45 -23.05 4.64 4.96
C ILE A 45 -22.92 5.03 6.45
N ALA A 46 -23.89 4.62 7.26
CA ALA A 46 -23.94 4.89 8.71
C ALA A 46 -22.61 4.60 9.47
N PRO A 47 -21.93 3.46 9.24
CA PRO A 47 -20.62 3.21 9.86
C PRO A 47 -19.55 4.27 9.58
N VAL A 48 -19.56 4.89 8.40
CA VAL A 48 -18.60 5.95 8.06
C VAL A 48 -18.92 7.22 8.85
N THR A 49 -20.18 7.62 8.90
CA THR A 49 -20.61 8.79 9.67
C THR A 49 -20.32 8.65 11.16
N GLU A 50 -20.57 7.45 11.72
CA GLU A 50 -20.27 7.13 13.12
C GLU A 50 -18.77 7.17 13.40
N SER A 51 -17.97 6.55 12.52
CA SER A 51 -16.50 6.55 12.63
C SER A 51 -15.93 7.97 12.54
N PHE A 52 -16.41 8.80 11.61
CA PHE A 52 -15.97 10.19 11.48
C PHE A 52 -16.33 11.00 12.71
N ALA A 53 -17.55 10.84 13.25
CA ALA A 53 -17.96 11.50 14.48
C ALA A 53 -17.09 11.08 15.68
N ALA A 54 -16.80 9.78 15.84
CA ALA A 54 -15.92 9.27 16.88
C ALA A 54 -14.49 9.82 16.74
N LEU A 55 -13.99 9.94 15.51
CA LEU A 55 -12.69 10.53 15.21
C LEU A 55 -12.65 12.06 15.37
N GLY A 56 -13.80 12.71 15.58
CA GLY A 56 -13.94 14.17 15.66
C GLY A 56 -13.80 14.88 14.31
N TYR A 57 -14.02 14.16 13.19
CA TYR A 57 -14.03 14.72 11.84
C TYR A 57 -15.44 15.08 11.38
N PRO A 58 -15.62 16.22 10.69
CA PRO A 58 -16.89 16.52 10.05
C PRO A 58 -17.14 15.55 8.89
N ASP A 59 -18.38 15.07 8.80
CA ASP A 59 -18.83 14.13 7.77
C ASP A 59 -18.73 14.69 6.32
N THR A 60 -18.55 16.01 6.17
CA THR A 60 -18.25 16.63 4.87
C THR A 60 -16.91 16.16 4.28
N LEU A 61 -15.97 15.72 5.12
CA LEU A 61 -14.66 15.21 4.67
C LEU A 61 -14.71 13.78 4.14
N ALA A 62 -15.75 13.00 4.46
CA ALA A 62 -15.82 11.57 4.12
C ALA A 62 -15.66 11.32 2.62
N ARG A 63 -16.40 12.04 1.77
CA ARG A 63 -16.29 11.90 0.31
C ARG A 63 -14.93 12.34 -0.22
N GLY A 64 -14.34 13.39 0.36
CA GLY A 64 -13.02 13.88 -0.04
C GLY A 64 -11.92 12.86 0.23
N ILE A 65 -11.94 12.27 1.42
CA ILE A 65 -11.01 11.20 1.82
C ILE A 65 -11.26 9.94 0.97
N GLY A 66 -12.52 9.54 0.78
CA GLY A 66 -12.87 8.41 -0.08
C GLY A 66 -12.39 8.58 -1.53
N ALA A 67 -12.54 9.78 -2.11
CA ALA A 67 -12.03 10.08 -3.45
C ALA A 67 -10.49 10.05 -3.51
N LEU A 68 -9.81 10.58 -2.50
CA LEU A 68 -8.36 10.52 -2.40
C LEU A 68 -7.86 9.07 -2.30
N GLU A 69 -8.49 8.26 -1.47
CA GLU A 69 -8.19 6.82 -1.34
C GLU A 69 -8.44 6.08 -2.66
N ALA A 70 -9.51 6.41 -3.41
CA ALA A 70 -9.76 5.83 -4.73
C ALA A 70 -8.61 6.12 -5.70
N VAL A 71 -8.17 7.38 -5.79
CA VAL A 71 -7.06 7.80 -6.66
C VAL A 71 -5.77 7.08 -6.28
N VAL A 72 -5.45 7.02 -4.97
CA VAL A 72 -4.26 6.32 -4.48
C VAL A 72 -4.33 4.82 -4.77
N THR A 73 -5.51 4.21 -4.64
CA THR A 73 -5.74 2.80 -4.97
C THR A 73 -5.50 2.53 -6.45
N LEU A 74 -6.01 3.40 -7.33
CA LEU A 74 -5.78 3.29 -8.78
C LEU A 74 -4.30 3.43 -9.12
N LEU A 75 -3.60 4.39 -8.50
CA LEU A 75 -2.15 4.55 -8.66
C LEU A 75 -1.39 3.31 -8.18
N TYR A 76 -1.80 2.71 -7.07
CA TYR A 76 -1.18 1.49 -6.53
C TYR A 76 -1.44 0.26 -7.41
N LEU A 77 -2.65 0.16 -7.98
CA LEU A 77 -3.08 -0.94 -8.85
C LEU A 77 -2.32 -0.96 -10.17
N ILE A 78 -2.09 0.21 -10.78
CA ILE A 78 -1.40 0.33 -12.07
C ILE A 78 0.11 0.05 -11.86
N PRO A 79 0.70 -0.97 -12.52
CA PRO A 79 2.09 -1.37 -12.26
C PRO A 79 3.11 -0.23 -12.41
N ARG A 80 2.91 0.64 -13.41
CA ARG A 80 3.79 1.79 -13.70
C ARG A 80 3.81 2.86 -12.61
N THR A 81 2.72 3.01 -11.86
CA THR A 81 2.57 4.02 -10.79
C THR A 81 2.53 3.40 -9.40
N SER A 82 2.68 2.08 -9.30
CA SER A 82 2.44 1.33 -8.05
C SER A 82 3.31 1.78 -6.88
N VAL A 83 4.56 2.18 -7.13
CA VAL A 83 5.45 2.75 -6.11
C VAL A 83 4.90 4.09 -5.60
N LEU A 84 4.44 4.97 -6.49
CA LEU A 84 3.83 6.25 -6.10
C LEU A 84 2.54 6.01 -5.29
N GLY A 85 1.70 5.09 -5.73
CA GLY A 85 0.52 4.67 -4.98
C GLY A 85 0.86 4.17 -3.58
N ALA A 86 1.93 3.36 -3.44
CA ALA A 86 2.38 2.87 -2.14
C ALA A 86 2.89 4.00 -1.22
N ILE A 87 3.60 4.98 -1.76
CA ILE A 87 4.07 6.17 -1.01
C ILE A 87 2.88 6.99 -0.51
N LEU A 88 1.92 7.29 -1.39
CA LEU A 88 0.74 8.07 -1.01
C LEU A 88 -0.14 7.31 -0.01
N LEU A 89 -0.28 5.99 -0.17
CA LEU A 89 -0.96 5.12 0.78
C LEU A 89 -0.31 5.19 2.16
N THR A 90 1.03 5.12 2.24
CA THR A 90 1.76 5.30 3.51
C THR A 90 1.43 6.65 4.15
N GLY A 91 1.34 7.73 3.37
CA GLY A 91 0.95 9.05 3.87
C GLY A 91 -0.46 9.08 4.45
N ILE A 92 -1.44 8.52 3.73
CA ILE A 92 -2.84 8.43 4.21
C ILE A 92 -2.91 7.58 5.49
N MET A 93 -2.24 6.43 5.51
CA MET A 93 -2.20 5.55 6.69
C MET A 93 -1.51 6.22 7.88
N GLY A 94 -0.44 6.99 7.65
CA GLY A 94 0.19 7.81 8.69
C GLY A 94 -0.77 8.81 9.33
N GLY A 95 -1.62 9.45 8.52
CA GLY A 95 -2.71 10.30 9.00
C GLY A 95 -3.71 9.54 9.87
N ALA A 96 -4.17 8.37 9.41
CA ALA A 96 -5.10 7.52 10.17
C ALA A 96 -4.50 7.05 11.51
N ILE A 97 -3.23 6.63 11.50
CA ILE A 97 -2.48 6.26 12.71
C ILE A 97 -2.45 7.44 13.69
N ALA A 98 -2.16 8.65 13.21
CA ALA A 98 -2.13 9.85 14.05
C ALA A 98 -3.51 10.21 14.63
N SER A 99 -4.59 10.03 13.86
CA SER A 99 -5.97 10.25 14.34
C SER A 99 -6.30 9.32 15.51
N HIS A 100 -5.97 8.04 15.41
CA HIS A 100 -6.22 7.04 16.45
C HIS A 100 -5.30 7.22 17.66
N LEU A 101 -4.01 7.54 17.45
CA LEU A 101 -3.09 7.86 18.55
C LEU A 101 -3.57 9.06 19.38
N ARG A 102 -4.10 10.09 18.73
CA ARG A 102 -4.63 11.30 19.40
C ARG A 102 -5.79 10.97 20.36
N LEU A 103 -6.55 9.92 20.06
CA LEU A 103 -7.72 9.49 20.83
C LEU A 103 -7.41 8.35 21.81
N ASP A 104 -6.13 7.97 21.92
CA ASP A 104 -5.68 6.83 22.73
C ASP A 104 -6.42 5.51 22.39
N ASP A 105 -6.78 5.34 21.12
CA ASP A 105 -7.45 4.13 20.66
C ASP A 105 -6.54 2.88 20.79
N PRO A 106 -7.11 1.67 20.92
CA PRO A 106 -6.32 0.47 21.18
C PRO A 106 -5.28 0.19 20.08
N LEU A 107 -4.00 0.12 20.50
CA LEU A 107 -2.85 0.09 19.60
C LEU A 107 -2.92 -1.01 18.54
N PHE A 108 -3.18 -2.25 18.93
CA PHE A 108 -3.08 -3.39 18.01
C PHE A 108 -4.22 -3.52 17.00
N SER A 109 -5.35 -2.85 17.24
CA SER A 109 -6.55 -2.99 16.42
C SER A 109 -6.76 -1.79 15.50
N HIS A 110 -6.78 -0.58 16.04
CA HIS A 110 -7.12 0.63 15.28
C HIS A 110 -5.85 1.35 14.81
N THR A 111 -4.91 1.54 15.72
CA THR A 111 -3.71 2.33 15.46
C THR A 111 -2.73 1.62 14.53
N LEU A 112 -2.32 0.38 14.85
CA LEU A 112 -1.32 -0.35 14.06
C LEU A 112 -1.88 -0.93 12.75
N PHE A 113 -3.19 -0.85 12.53
CA PHE A 113 -3.79 -1.35 11.29
C PHE A 113 -3.16 -0.71 10.04
N GLY A 114 -2.92 0.61 10.07
CA GLY A 114 -2.23 1.31 8.99
C GLY A 114 -0.79 0.82 8.74
N VAL A 115 -0.11 0.38 9.80
CA VAL A 115 1.24 -0.24 9.70
C VAL A 115 1.15 -1.60 9.01
N TYR A 116 0.18 -2.44 9.38
CA TYR A 116 -0.02 -3.74 8.74
C TYR A 116 -0.35 -3.58 7.26
N LEU A 117 -1.22 -2.64 6.92
CA LEU A 117 -1.60 -2.37 5.53
C LEU A 117 -0.42 -1.81 4.72
N GLY A 118 0.36 -0.89 5.30
CA GLY A 118 1.60 -0.39 4.70
C GLY A 118 2.62 -1.51 4.46
N ALA A 119 2.82 -2.40 5.44
CA ALA A 119 3.71 -3.55 5.31
C ALA A 119 3.25 -4.52 4.21
N LEU A 120 1.94 -4.79 4.09
CA LEU A 120 1.37 -5.58 3.00
C LEU A 120 1.57 -4.90 1.65
N ALA A 121 1.37 -3.59 1.56
CA ALA A 121 1.49 -2.83 0.32
C ALA A 121 2.92 -2.83 -0.21
N TRP A 122 3.89 -2.50 0.65
CA TRP A 122 5.30 -2.46 0.32
C TRP A 122 5.89 -3.86 0.17
N GLY A 123 5.52 -4.80 1.03
CA GLY A 123 5.95 -6.20 0.95
C GLY A 123 5.47 -6.86 -0.35
N GLY A 124 4.20 -6.68 -0.71
CA GLY A 124 3.66 -7.20 -1.96
C GLY A 124 4.40 -6.65 -3.20
N LEU A 125 4.72 -5.36 -3.17
CA LEU A 125 5.48 -4.71 -4.24
C LEU A 125 6.93 -5.17 -4.29
N TRP A 126 7.58 -5.30 -3.14
CA TRP A 126 8.95 -5.79 -3.01
C TRP A 126 9.07 -7.22 -3.55
N LEU A 127 8.12 -8.10 -3.25
CA LEU A 127 8.13 -9.49 -3.72
C LEU A 127 7.94 -9.63 -5.24
N ARG A 128 7.12 -8.76 -5.86
CA ARG A 128 6.78 -8.85 -7.29
C ARG A 128 7.67 -8.00 -8.21
N THR A 129 8.43 -7.04 -7.68
CA THR A 129 9.21 -6.07 -8.48
C THR A 129 10.72 -6.24 -8.25
N PRO A 130 11.48 -6.84 -9.18
CA PRO A 130 12.93 -7.01 -9.05
C PRO A 130 13.69 -5.70 -8.86
N ALA A 131 13.33 -4.65 -9.60
CA ALA A 131 13.95 -3.33 -9.49
C ALA A 131 13.82 -2.73 -8.08
N LEU A 132 12.66 -2.93 -7.42
CA LEU A 132 12.45 -2.43 -6.07
C LEU A 132 13.29 -3.19 -5.03
N ARG A 133 13.49 -4.50 -5.23
CA ARG A 133 14.40 -5.30 -4.39
C ARG A 133 15.85 -4.87 -4.53
N ALA A 134 16.25 -4.45 -5.72
CA ALA A 134 17.60 -3.93 -5.96
C ALA A 134 17.84 -2.58 -5.24
N LEU A 135 16.82 -1.72 -5.16
CA LEU A 135 16.89 -0.44 -4.45
C LEU A 135 16.81 -0.58 -2.92
N MET A 136 16.04 -1.56 -2.43
CA MET A 136 15.89 -1.85 -1.00
C MET A 136 16.32 -3.28 -0.67
N PRO A 137 17.65 -3.55 -0.66
CA PRO A 137 18.15 -4.84 -0.26
C PRO A 137 17.94 -5.02 1.25
N LEU A 138 17.07 -5.97 1.61
CA LEU A 138 17.03 -6.53 2.97
C LEU A 138 18.35 -7.29 3.17
N ARG A 139 19.39 -6.58 3.62
CA ARG A 139 20.70 -7.18 3.89
C ARG A 139 20.51 -8.31 4.89
N ARG A 140 21.02 -9.50 4.55
CA ARG A 140 21.37 -10.49 5.58
C ARG A 140 22.53 -9.87 6.35
N PHE A 141 22.27 -9.32 7.53
CA PHE A 141 23.31 -9.31 8.54
C PHE A 141 23.54 -10.78 8.90
N LEU A 142 24.74 -11.23 8.52
CA LEU A 142 25.45 -12.47 8.83
C LEU A 142 24.68 -13.54 9.61
#